data_AF-F2UCJ8-F1
#
_entry.id   AF-F2UCJ8-F1
#
_cell.length_a   1.000
_cell.length_b   1.000
_cell.length_c   1.000
_cell.angle_alpha   90.00
_cell.angle_beta   90.00
_cell.angle_gamma   90.00
#
_symmetry.space_group_name_H-M   'P 1'
#
loop_
_entity.id
_entity.type
_entity.pdbx_description
1 polymer ?
#
loop_
_entity_poly.entity_id
_entity_poly.type
_entity_poly.pdbx_seq_one_letter_code
_entity_poly.pdbx_strand_id
1 'polypeptide(L)'
;MMMDEKRAKVDAGDGSDPKEQKELLSEGLLTKESREKYRNAYVTSKPYPHCIFDPICSPEEFAQVRDEIVQNLETKYKETDLFKLYQTTDLANIDNTQPELAAKLPTLLRLRDRLYSKEFRSFISEVTGCGELTERVDMAASAYTHGSHLLCHDDVIGTRAVSFILYFSKEGWTAEEGGALELYPLDPTSVVKREAQGDEGAEMLVQGVPTAHPTARHLPLFNTMGVFRVMPGRSYHSVQEVLSDGSPRLSIQGWFHGPREPIGNDMASLNQLKTAQEREQPFEPIHADNSTDNTSKDSSKDSSKDSSSSVKPDGVEVDSLSDEDLAFLQQYVNPVYLKADAIAAIGKEFENSSSVQLQRFLKEDVAARVTAECLEADTKDGLLDERLPRDDTGIEGNWQVVGPAHMQRFLQYTRASNAADKEADKQEDTASPGATLARLETAVFRSRPFLRYLSVVTGGRLTGLKTATRRFRSGLDYTVAHHGQLQAEAELDATLCFVDDSDELKGAQWTSGDAGGFECYLAAENEDNVAAEVYCDDDAAGNDLLSVQPSSNTLSLVYRDPGTMRFIKYVSAASSGSRWDISSTYQLHYDDDDVDEDEDEEDDEGDGEE
;
A
#
# COMPACT_ATOMS: atom_id res chain seq x y z
N MET A 1 -6.76 18.99 -76.85
CA MET A 1 -5.41 19.29 -76.34
C MET A 1 -5.40 18.77 -74.92
N MET A 2 -4.82 17.59 -74.69
CA MET A 2 -3.43 17.39 -74.16
C MET A 2 -3.32 17.93 -72.72
N MET A 3 -2.90 17.22 -71.68
CA MET A 3 -2.10 15.99 -71.56
C MET A 3 -2.31 15.37 -70.16
N ASP A 4 -1.99 14.08 -70.07
CA ASP A 4 -1.81 13.27 -68.86
C ASP A 4 -0.87 13.89 -67.81
N GLU A 5 -1.10 13.57 -66.53
CA GLU A 5 0.00 13.25 -65.62
C GLU A 5 -0.42 12.19 -64.59
N LYS A 6 0.27 11.04 -64.67
CA LYS A 6 0.14 9.85 -63.82
C LYS A 6 0.66 10.15 -62.41
N ARG A 7 -0.14 9.85 -61.38
CA ARG A 7 0.36 9.63 -60.02
C ARG A 7 0.55 8.13 -59.81
N ALA A 8 1.80 7.70 -59.78
CA ALA A 8 2.20 6.34 -59.50
C ALA A 8 1.82 5.97 -58.05
N LYS A 9 1.10 4.86 -57.88
CA LYS A 9 1.05 4.12 -56.62
C LYS A 9 2.47 3.63 -56.32
N VAL A 10 3.05 4.14 -55.24
CA VAL A 10 4.23 3.51 -54.62
C VAL A 10 3.68 2.40 -53.74
N ASP A 11 3.78 1.20 -54.28
CA ASP A 11 3.65 -0.06 -53.55
C ASP A 11 4.94 -0.17 -52.72
N ALA A 12 4.88 0.20 -51.44
CA ALA A 12 5.97 -0.04 -50.51
C ALA A 12 5.89 -1.51 -50.13
N GLY A 13 6.76 -2.32 -50.75
CA GLY A 13 6.82 -3.76 -50.56
C GLY A 13 7.03 -4.13 -49.09
N ASP A 14 6.05 -4.86 -48.55
CA ASP A 14 6.26 -5.84 -47.50
C ASP A 14 7.27 -6.88 -48.02
N GLY A 15 8.52 -6.68 -47.61
CA GLY A 15 9.68 -7.46 -48.04
C GLY A 15 10.18 -8.42 -46.97
N SER A 16 9.30 -8.94 -46.11
CA SER A 16 9.65 -10.05 -45.22
C SER A 16 8.98 -11.34 -45.69
N ASP A 17 9.73 -12.44 -45.79
CA ASP A 17 9.21 -13.73 -46.22
C ASP A 17 8.14 -14.20 -45.21
N PRO A 18 6.93 -14.63 -45.62
CA PRO A 18 5.92 -15.21 -44.73
C PRO A 18 6.42 -16.41 -43.90
N LYS A 19 7.56 -17.01 -44.27
CA LYS A 19 8.28 -17.99 -43.44
C LYS A 19 9.03 -17.35 -42.26
N GLU A 20 9.70 -16.20 -42.42
CA GLU A 20 10.42 -15.52 -41.34
C GLU A 20 9.48 -14.94 -40.27
N GLN A 21 8.22 -14.62 -40.64
CA GLN A 21 7.20 -14.17 -39.69
C GLN A 21 6.63 -15.31 -38.81
N LYS A 22 6.89 -16.58 -39.15
CA LYS A 22 6.34 -17.76 -38.47
C LYS A 22 7.21 -18.29 -37.32
N GLU A 23 8.46 -17.84 -37.17
CA GLU A 23 9.48 -18.50 -36.35
C GLU A 23 9.68 -17.94 -34.94
N LEU A 24 8.99 -16.85 -34.59
CA LEU A 24 9.14 -16.19 -33.27
C LEU A 24 8.41 -16.88 -32.13
N LEU A 25 7.13 -17.20 -32.33
CA LEU A 25 6.36 -17.93 -31.32
C LEU A 25 6.79 -19.40 -31.32
N SER A 26 6.70 -20.06 -30.17
CA SER A 26 7.07 -21.47 -30.07
C SER A 26 6.27 -22.34 -31.04
N GLU A 27 6.95 -23.29 -31.68
CA GLU A 27 6.30 -24.19 -32.65
C GLU A 27 5.18 -24.97 -31.97
N GLY A 28 4.00 -24.97 -32.57
CA GLY A 28 2.84 -25.67 -32.02
C GLY A 28 2.02 -24.88 -30.99
N LEU A 29 2.45 -23.68 -30.55
CA LEU A 29 1.74 -22.88 -29.55
C LEU A 29 0.28 -22.59 -29.92
N LEU A 30 0.04 -22.24 -31.19
CA LEU A 30 -1.26 -21.81 -31.68
C LEU A 30 -2.12 -22.96 -32.22
N THR A 31 -1.67 -24.21 -32.07
CA THR A 31 -2.41 -25.40 -32.52
C THR A 31 -3.67 -25.63 -31.68
N LYS A 32 -4.59 -26.42 -32.22
CA LYS A 32 -5.82 -26.81 -31.52
C LYS A 32 -5.53 -27.56 -30.22
N GLU A 33 -4.53 -28.44 -30.22
CA GLU A 33 -4.12 -29.20 -29.03
C GLU A 33 -3.60 -28.27 -27.93
N SER A 34 -2.71 -27.33 -28.27
CA SER A 34 -2.21 -26.32 -27.33
C SER A 34 -3.33 -25.44 -26.78
N ARG A 35 -4.28 -25.01 -27.63
CA ARG A 35 -5.47 -24.25 -27.19
C ARG A 35 -6.28 -25.02 -26.14
N GLU A 36 -6.57 -26.29 -26.37
CA GLU A 36 -7.30 -27.14 -25.42
C GLU A 36 -6.51 -27.36 -24.12
N LYS A 37 -5.21 -27.64 -24.21
CA LYS A 37 -4.30 -27.77 -23.06
C LYS A 37 -4.33 -26.52 -22.18
N TYR A 38 -4.08 -25.36 -22.77
CA TYR A 38 -3.99 -24.12 -22.01
C TYR A 38 -5.34 -23.62 -21.51
N ARG A 39 -6.42 -23.84 -22.26
CA ARG A 39 -7.77 -23.56 -21.76
C ARG A 39 -8.11 -24.40 -20.54
N ASN A 40 -7.78 -25.70 -20.56
CA ASN A 40 -8.00 -26.56 -19.40
C ASN A 40 -7.18 -26.12 -18.18
N ALA A 41 -5.89 -25.80 -18.39
CA ALA A 41 -5.04 -25.24 -17.32
C ALA A 41 -5.63 -23.93 -16.77
N TYR A 42 -6.09 -23.04 -17.65
CA TYR A 42 -6.68 -21.76 -17.29
C TYR A 42 -7.94 -21.91 -16.42
N VAL A 43 -8.90 -22.74 -16.82
CA VAL A 43 -10.20 -22.86 -16.10
C VAL A 43 -10.10 -23.65 -14.79
N THR A 44 -9.09 -24.51 -14.66
CA THR A 44 -8.88 -25.34 -13.45
C THR A 44 -8.01 -24.66 -12.41
N SER A 45 -7.30 -23.60 -12.77
CA SER A 45 -6.37 -22.94 -11.87
C SER A 45 -7.06 -22.15 -10.76
N LYS A 46 -6.29 -21.91 -9.69
CA LYS A 46 -6.71 -21.27 -8.44
C LYS A 46 -5.64 -20.27 -7.99
N PRO A 47 -6.01 -19.13 -7.38
CA PRO A 47 -7.32 -18.84 -6.78
C PRO A 47 -8.40 -18.38 -7.75
N TYR A 48 -8.02 -17.84 -8.90
CA TYR A 48 -8.90 -17.50 -10.02
C TYR A 48 -8.27 -17.98 -11.33
N PRO A 49 -9.05 -18.04 -12.44
CA PRO A 49 -8.52 -18.51 -13.71
C PRO A 49 -7.32 -17.71 -14.22
N HIS A 50 -6.22 -18.40 -14.46
CA HIS A 50 -4.93 -17.90 -14.94
C HIS A 50 -4.14 -19.06 -15.58
N CYS A 51 -3.16 -18.77 -16.42
CA CYS A 51 -2.34 -19.78 -17.09
C CYS A 51 -0.91 -19.28 -17.30
N ILE A 52 0.04 -20.22 -17.39
CA ILE A 52 1.43 -19.95 -17.75
C ILE A 52 1.71 -20.64 -19.09
N PHE A 53 2.15 -19.88 -20.09
CA PHE A 53 2.68 -20.43 -21.34
C PHE A 53 4.18 -20.68 -21.20
N ASP A 54 4.61 -21.89 -21.57
CA ASP A 54 6.00 -22.31 -21.47
C ASP A 54 6.31 -23.37 -22.55
N PRO A 55 7.21 -23.09 -23.51
CA PRO A 55 7.80 -21.78 -23.83
C PRO A 55 6.84 -20.91 -24.64
N ILE A 56 6.97 -19.58 -24.57
CA ILE A 56 6.17 -18.65 -25.39
C ILE A 56 6.78 -18.41 -26.78
N CYS A 57 8.10 -18.32 -26.87
CA CYS A 57 8.85 -18.02 -28.09
C CYS A 57 9.94 -19.05 -28.38
N SER A 58 10.54 -18.98 -29.56
CA SER A 58 11.84 -19.63 -29.83
C SER A 58 12.88 -19.08 -28.83
N PRO A 59 13.66 -19.94 -28.12
CA PRO A 59 14.63 -19.47 -27.13
C PRO A 59 15.67 -18.51 -27.71
N GLU A 60 16.11 -18.73 -28.94
CA GLU A 60 17.11 -17.89 -29.61
C GLU A 60 16.57 -16.49 -29.88
N GLU A 61 15.36 -16.39 -30.44
CA GLU A 61 14.75 -15.09 -30.74
C GLU A 61 14.32 -14.37 -29.46
N PHE A 62 13.86 -15.10 -28.44
CA PHE A 62 13.51 -14.51 -27.15
C PHE A 62 14.74 -13.95 -26.41
N ALA A 63 15.90 -14.59 -26.55
CA ALA A 63 17.17 -14.04 -26.07
C ALA A 63 17.58 -12.78 -26.84
N GLN A 64 17.35 -12.71 -28.16
CA GLN A 64 17.60 -11.50 -28.94
C GLN A 64 16.70 -10.34 -28.48
N VAL A 65 15.42 -10.59 -28.19
CA VAL A 65 14.52 -9.57 -27.60
C VAL A 65 15.08 -9.03 -26.29
N ARG A 66 15.53 -9.92 -25.38
CA ARG A 66 16.19 -9.50 -24.13
C ARG A 66 17.39 -8.60 -24.40
N ASP A 67 18.27 -9.03 -25.30
CA ASP A 67 19.51 -8.31 -25.60
C ASP A 67 19.23 -6.93 -26.22
N GLU A 68 18.23 -6.83 -27.09
CA GLU A 68 17.74 -5.55 -27.65
C GLU A 68 17.22 -4.61 -26.55
N ILE A 69 16.42 -5.11 -25.60
CA ILE A 69 15.91 -4.35 -24.45
C ILE A 69 17.09 -3.80 -23.63
N VAL A 70 17.98 -4.69 -23.19
CA VAL A 70 19.08 -4.34 -22.27
C VAL A 70 20.08 -3.37 -22.91
N GLN A 71 20.31 -3.46 -24.21
CA GLN A 71 21.31 -2.62 -24.90
C GLN A 71 20.77 -1.26 -25.32
N ASN A 72 19.46 -1.11 -25.52
CA ASN A 72 18.91 0.06 -26.21
C ASN A 72 17.81 0.82 -25.46
N LEU A 73 17.09 0.19 -24.53
CA LEU A 73 16.00 0.85 -23.81
C LEU A 73 16.50 1.50 -22.51
N GLU A 74 16.06 2.73 -22.29
CA GLU A 74 16.29 3.45 -21.03
C GLU A 74 15.12 3.21 -20.07
N THR A 75 15.42 3.07 -18.79
CA THR A 75 14.43 2.90 -17.72
C THR A 75 14.47 4.08 -16.77
N LYS A 76 13.30 4.48 -16.26
CA LYS A 76 13.17 5.40 -15.14
C LYS A 76 12.89 4.62 -13.86
N TYR A 77 13.54 5.00 -12.77
CA TYR A 77 13.18 4.54 -11.43
C TYR A 77 11.81 5.13 -11.06
N LYS A 78 10.97 4.32 -10.43
CA LYS A 78 9.69 4.76 -9.88
C LYS A 78 9.44 4.09 -8.55
N GLU A 79 9.05 4.88 -7.57
CA GLU A 79 8.66 4.42 -6.25
C GLU A 79 7.37 5.11 -5.81
N THR A 80 6.46 4.31 -5.26
CA THR A 80 5.23 4.75 -4.64
C THR A 80 4.93 3.95 -3.37
N ASP A 81 3.82 4.23 -2.71
CA ASP A 81 3.28 3.34 -1.68
C ASP A 81 3.07 1.90 -2.19
N LEU A 82 2.63 1.75 -3.45
CA LEU A 82 2.29 0.47 -4.08
C LEU A 82 3.49 -0.28 -4.71
N PHE A 83 4.52 0.40 -5.21
CA PHE A 83 5.63 -0.29 -5.89
C PHE A 83 6.99 0.40 -5.78
N LYS A 84 8.04 -0.35 -6.10
CA LYS A 84 9.42 0.11 -6.31
C LYS A 84 9.98 -0.68 -7.49
N LEU A 85 10.24 -0.03 -8.63
CA LEU A 85 10.74 -0.71 -9.85
C LEU A 85 11.35 0.27 -10.86
N TYR A 86 12.00 -0.27 -11.88
CA TYR A 86 12.46 0.48 -13.06
C TYR A 86 11.57 0.15 -14.25
N GLN A 87 11.13 1.16 -15.00
CA GLN A 87 10.23 0.98 -16.14
C GLN A 87 10.66 1.80 -17.35
N THR A 88 10.52 1.23 -18.55
CA THR A 88 10.69 1.96 -19.81
C THR A 88 9.46 2.83 -20.09
N THR A 89 9.56 3.71 -21.09
CA THR A 89 8.36 4.27 -21.71
C THR A 89 7.52 3.17 -22.37
N ASP A 90 6.24 3.44 -22.61
CA ASP A 90 5.36 2.55 -23.36
C ASP A 90 5.91 2.26 -24.77
N LEU A 91 5.78 1.00 -25.20
CA LEU A 91 6.35 0.49 -26.46
C LEU A 91 5.36 0.54 -27.63
N ALA A 92 4.13 1.02 -27.44
CA ALA A 92 3.09 0.97 -28.47
C ALA A 92 3.45 1.79 -29.71
N ASN A 93 4.03 2.97 -29.53
CA ASN A 93 4.23 3.95 -30.60
C ASN A 93 5.70 4.26 -30.92
N ILE A 94 6.65 3.46 -30.43
CA ILE A 94 8.10 3.70 -30.60
C ILE A 94 8.48 3.90 -32.08
N ASP A 95 7.85 3.18 -33.02
CA ASP A 95 8.15 3.31 -34.45
C ASP A 95 7.87 4.72 -34.99
N ASN A 96 6.84 5.36 -34.44
CA ASN A 96 6.37 6.67 -34.87
C ASN A 96 7.05 7.79 -34.08
N THR A 97 7.29 7.57 -32.79
CA THR A 97 7.82 8.59 -31.88
C THR A 97 9.34 8.60 -31.82
N GLN A 98 9.99 7.44 -32.01
CA GLN A 98 11.45 7.27 -31.91
C GLN A 98 12.01 6.32 -33.00
N PRO A 99 12.00 6.72 -34.30
CA PRO A 99 12.39 5.83 -35.40
C PRO A 99 13.84 5.30 -35.32
N GLU A 100 14.77 6.10 -34.80
CA GLU A 100 16.17 5.69 -34.63
C GLU A 100 16.33 4.60 -33.56
N LEU A 101 15.51 4.65 -32.51
CA LEU A 101 15.45 3.61 -31.49
C LEU A 101 14.78 2.35 -32.03
N ALA A 102 13.65 2.50 -32.74
CA ALA A 102 12.93 1.40 -33.37
C ALA A 102 13.84 0.57 -34.31
N ALA A 103 14.74 1.23 -35.05
CA ALA A 103 15.72 0.56 -35.91
C ALA A 103 16.70 -0.36 -35.17
N LYS A 104 16.88 -0.18 -33.85
CA LYS A 104 17.71 -1.02 -32.98
C LYS A 104 16.93 -2.11 -32.25
N LEU A 105 15.60 -2.15 -32.42
CA LEU A 105 14.67 -3.06 -31.72
C LEU A 105 13.88 -3.98 -32.69
N PRO A 106 14.47 -4.50 -33.78
CA PRO A 106 13.69 -5.19 -34.81
C PRO A 106 12.99 -6.46 -34.29
N THR A 107 13.62 -7.21 -33.39
CA THR A 107 13.06 -8.46 -32.86
C THR A 107 11.96 -8.18 -31.84
N LEU A 108 12.16 -7.18 -30.97
CA LEU A 108 11.16 -6.71 -30.01
C LEU A 108 9.90 -6.19 -30.70
N LEU A 109 10.04 -5.41 -31.77
CA LEU A 109 8.91 -4.89 -32.53
C LEU A 109 8.16 -6.02 -33.25
N ARG A 110 8.89 -7.00 -33.79
CA ARG A 110 8.27 -8.21 -34.35
C ARG A 110 7.51 -8.99 -33.28
N LEU A 111 8.03 -9.08 -32.04
CA LEU A 111 7.32 -9.70 -30.91
C LEU A 111 6.03 -8.95 -30.57
N ARG A 112 6.10 -7.64 -30.41
CA ARG A 112 4.92 -6.79 -30.19
C ARG A 112 3.85 -7.06 -31.26
N ASP A 113 4.22 -6.98 -32.53
CA ASP A 113 3.28 -7.14 -33.63
C ASP A 113 2.67 -8.55 -33.68
N ARG A 114 3.44 -9.59 -33.33
CA ARG A 114 2.93 -10.97 -33.23
C ARG A 114 1.99 -11.15 -32.05
N LEU A 115 2.29 -10.60 -30.87
CA LEU A 115 1.41 -10.67 -29.69
C LEU A 115 0.07 -9.97 -29.94
N TYR A 116 0.07 -8.81 -30.60
CA TYR A 116 -1.15 -8.06 -30.90
C TYR A 116 -1.81 -8.45 -32.24
N SER A 117 -1.24 -9.41 -32.96
CA SER A 117 -1.81 -9.94 -34.20
C SER A 117 -3.20 -10.55 -33.96
N LYS A 118 -4.04 -10.54 -35.00
CA LYS A 118 -5.37 -11.15 -34.94
C LYS A 118 -5.34 -12.62 -34.54
N GLU A 119 -4.34 -13.36 -35.02
CA GLU A 119 -4.17 -14.79 -34.74
C GLU A 119 -3.90 -15.03 -33.24
N PHE A 120 -2.98 -14.27 -32.64
CA PHE A 120 -2.63 -14.39 -31.23
C PHE A 120 -3.74 -13.87 -30.32
N ARG A 121 -4.39 -12.76 -30.66
CA ARG A 121 -5.59 -12.29 -29.94
C ARG A 121 -6.72 -13.32 -29.94
N SER A 122 -6.96 -14.01 -31.06
CA SER A 122 -7.92 -15.13 -31.11
C SER A 122 -7.50 -16.27 -30.17
N PHE A 123 -6.21 -16.59 -30.12
CA PHE A 123 -5.68 -17.59 -29.19
C PHE A 123 -5.93 -17.20 -27.72
N ILE A 124 -5.59 -15.98 -27.31
CA ILE A 124 -5.84 -15.49 -25.95
C ILE A 124 -7.33 -15.47 -25.62
N SER A 125 -8.17 -15.00 -26.55
CA SER A 125 -9.62 -14.98 -26.39
C SER A 125 -10.20 -16.38 -26.16
N GLU A 126 -9.76 -17.38 -26.92
CA GLU A 126 -10.23 -18.77 -26.79
C GLU A 126 -9.75 -19.44 -25.51
N VAL A 127 -8.50 -19.21 -25.10
CA VAL A 127 -7.93 -19.78 -23.87
C VAL A 127 -8.59 -19.20 -22.63
N THR A 128 -8.77 -17.88 -22.59
CA THR A 128 -9.25 -17.17 -21.39
C THR A 128 -10.77 -17.02 -21.34
N GLY A 129 -11.45 -17.12 -22.48
CA GLY A 129 -12.87 -16.82 -22.60
C GLY A 129 -13.21 -15.35 -22.38
N CYS A 130 -12.28 -14.42 -22.63
CA CYS A 130 -12.46 -12.99 -22.35
C CYS A 130 -13.36 -12.26 -23.38
N GLY A 131 -13.72 -12.91 -24.49
CA GLY A 131 -14.43 -12.27 -25.60
C GLY A 131 -13.48 -11.54 -26.56
N GLU A 132 -14.01 -10.60 -27.33
CA GLU A 132 -13.26 -9.89 -28.36
C GLU A 132 -12.16 -9.00 -27.77
N LEU A 133 -10.99 -9.00 -28.42
CA LEU A 133 -9.84 -8.16 -28.08
C LEU A 133 -9.52 -7.22 -29.26
N THR A 134 -9.25 -5.95 -28.96
CA THR A 134 -8.91 -4.90 -29.91
C THR A 134 -7.44 -4.97 -30.36
N GLU A 135 -7.05 -4.13 -31.32
CA GLU A 135 -5.67 -4.01 -31.82
C GLU A 135 -4.81 -3.04 -31.01
N ARG A 136 -5.35 -2.46 -29.93
CA ARG A 136 -4.61 -1.52 -29.08
C ARG A 136 -3.43 -2.23 -28.43
N VAL A 137 -2.24 -1.71 -28.68
CA VAL A 137 -0.99 -2.10 -28.02
C VAL A 137 -0.87 -1.34 -26.69
N ASP A 138 -0.51 -2.05 -25.63
CA ASP A 138 -0.24 -1.50 -24.29
C ASP A 138 0.77 -2.44 -23.62
N MET A 139 2.05 -2.11 -23.73
CA MET A 139 3.13 -2.92 -23.14
C MET A 139 4.37 -2.08 -22.84
N ALA A 140 4.99 -2.38 -21.71
CA ALA A 140 6.23 -1.74 -21.25
C ALA A 140 7.19 -2.80 -20.68
N ALA A 141 8.49 -2.53 -20.79
CA ALA A 141 9.49 -3.35 -20.11
C ALA A 141 9.71 -2.81 -18.69
N SER A 142 9.81 -3.73 -17.73
CA SER A 142 10.05 -3.46 -16.33
C SER A 142 11.23 -4.29 -15.83
N ALA A 143 12.12 -3.67 -15.07
CA ALA A 143 13.21 -4.33 -14.36
C ALA A 143 13.00 -4.17 -12.85
N TYR A 144 12.90 -5.30 -12.17
CA TYR A 144 12.85 -5.36 -10.71
C TYR A 144 14.24 -5.77 -10.22
N THR A 145 14.94 -4.85 -9.55
CA THR A 145 16.23 -5.10 -8.90
C THR A 145 16.00 -5.56 -7.47
N HIS A 146 17.08 -5.83 -6.73
CA HIS A 146 17.02 -6.00 -5.28
C HIS A 146 16.15 -4.92 -4.60
N GLY A 147 15.24 -5.36 -3.71
CA GLY A 147 14.27 -4.52 -3.00
C GLY A 147 13.04 -4.08 -3.82
N SER A 148 13.06 -4.28 -5.15
CA SER A 148 11.92 -3.93 -6.01
C SER A 148 10.74 -4.87 -5.79
N HIS A 149 9.53 -4.31 -5.76
CA HIS A 149 8.27 -5.01 -5.48
C HIS A 149 7.08 -4.29 -6.13
N LEU A 150 5.96 -4.99 -6.28
CA LEU A 150 4.66 -4.40 -6.64
C LEU A 150 3.58 -5.06 -5.78
N LEU A 151 2.93 -4.28 -4.92
CA LEU A 151 1.99 -4.77 -3.93
C LEU A 151 0.64 -5.17 -4.55
N CYS A 152 -0.28 -5.65 -3.72
CA CYS A 152 -1.51 -6.31 -4.18
C CYS A 152 -2.46 -5.33 -4.91
N HIS A 153 -2.82 -5.64 -6.15
CA HIS A 153 -3.77 -4.87 -6.98
C HIS A 153 -4.49 -5.80 -7.98
N ASP A 154 -5.50 -5.31 -8.71
CA ASP A 154 -6.32 -6.14 -9.62
C ASP A 154 -6.26 -5.78 -11.12
N ASP A 155 -5.45 -4.79 -11.49
CA ASP A 155 -5.19 -4.35 -12.88
C ASP A 155 -6.38 -3.73 -13.63
N VAL A 156 -7.45 -3.38 -12.93
CA VAL A 156 -8.69 -2.87 -13.54
C VAL A 156 -8.54 -1.39 -13.85
N ILE A 157 -8.08 -1.10 -15.07
CA ILE A 157 -7.92 0.26 -15.59
C ILE A 157 -8.48 0.33 -17.01
N GLY A 158 -9.45 1.22 -17.23
CA GLY A 158 -10.09 1.44 -18.53
C GLY A 158 -10.57 0.15 -19.18
N THR A 159 -10.13 -0.11 -20.41
CA THR A 159 -10.58 -1.25 -21.23
C THR A 159 -9.67 -2.48 -21.18
N ARG A 160 -8.77 -2.58 -20.20
CA ARG A 160 -7.91 -3.77 -20.03
C ARG A 160 -8.79 -5.00 -19.79
N ALA A 161 -8.57 -6.06 -20.58
CA ALA A 161 -9.37 -7.29 -20.51
C ALA A 161 -8.54 -8.51 -20.09
N VAL A 162 -7.27 -8.57 -20.51
CA VAL A 162 -6.34 -9.65 -20.15
C VAL A 162 -4.98 -9.04 -19.87
N SER A 163 -4.44 -9.30 -18.69
CA SER A 163 -3.06 -8.97 -18.32
C SER A 163 -2.12 -10.08 -18.78
N PHE A 164 -0.93 -9.71 -19.19
CA PHE A 164 0.15 -10.65 -19.44
C PHE A 164 1.50 -10.14 -18.97
N ILE A 165 2.38 -11.07 -18.61
CA ILE A 165 3.76 -10.80 -18.21
C ILE A 165 4.68 -11.81 -18.87
N LEU A 166 5.61 -11.33 -19.69
CA LEU A 166 6.69 -12.10 -20.32
C LEU A 166 7.96 -11.99 -19.48
N TYR A 167 8.58 -13.12 -19.16
CA TYR A 167 9.72 -13.16 -18.26
C TYR A 167 11.04 -13.41 -18.99
N PHE A 168 12.00 -12.51 -18.77
CA PHE A 168 13.36 -12.53 -19.33
C PHE A 168 14.43 -12.69 -18.24
N SER A 169 14.03 -13.06 -17.03
CA SER A 169 14.96 -13.34 -15.93
C SER A 169 15.99 -14.38 -16.32
N LYS A 170 17.13 -14.40 -15.62
CA LYS A 170 18.19 -15.39 -15.89
C LYS A 170 17.66 -16.83 -15.77
N GLU A 171 18.27 -17.74 -16.52
CA GLU A 171 17.98 -19.17 -16.39
C GLU A 171 18.26 -19.64 -14.96
N GLY A 172 17.41 -20.54 -14.45
CA GLY A 172 17.56 -21.10 -13.12
C GLY A 172 17.07 -20.22 -11.97
N TRP A 173 16.28 -19.16 -12.24
CA TRP A 173 15.66 -18.34 -11.19
C TRP A 173 14.92 -19.20 -10.15
N THR A 174 15.19 -18.93 -8.88
CA THR A 174 14.73 -19.71 -7.72
C THR A 174 13.68 -18.96 -6.90
N ALA A 175 13.06 -19.64 -5.93
CA ALA A 175 12.09 -19.00 -5.05
C ALA A 175 12.76 -18.08 -4.03
N GLU A 176 14.00 -18.39 -3.65
CA GLU A 176 14.83 -17.64 -2.72
C GLU A 176 15.23 -16.26 -3.28
N GLU A 177 15.28 -16.12 -4.60
CA GLU A 177 15.54 -14.86 -5.30
C GLU A 177 14.32 -13.93 -5.36
N GLY A 178 13.15 -14.42 -4.94
CA GLY A 178 11.91 -13.65 -4.91
C GLY A 178 11.36 -13.35 -6.30
N GLY A 179 10.63 -12.23 -6.45
CA GLY A 179 10.08 -11.83 -7.75
C GLY A 179 8.93 -12.68 -8.28
N ALA A 180 8.37 -13.60 -7.49
CA ALA A 180 7.25 -14.42 -7.92
C ALA A 180 6.00 -13.56 -8.23
N LEU A 181 5.24 -13.95 -9.24
CA LEU A 181 3.86 -13.48 -9.41
C LEU A 181 3.00 -14.18 -8.37
N GLU A 182 2.47 -13.42 -7.41
CA GLU A 182 1.62 -13.94 -6.34
C GLU A 182 0.15 -13.69 -6.66
N LEU A 183 -0.72 -14.68 -6.44
CA LEU A 183 -2.16 -14.59 -6.73
C LEU A 183 -2.98 -14.78 -5.44
N TYR A 184 -3.93 -13.88 -5.20
CA TYR A 184 -4.70 -13.83 -3.96
C TYR A 184 -6.11 -14.38 -4.15
N PRO A 185 -6.58 -15.25 -3.24
CA PRO A 185 -8.00 -15.58 -3.17
C PRO A 185 -8.79 -14.43 -2.57
N LEU A 186 -10.09 -14.43 -2.81
CA LEU A 186 -11.00 -13.55 -2.10
C LEU A 186 -11.18 -14.00 -0.66
N ASP A 187 -11.29 -13.03 0.25
CA ASP A 187 -11.78 -13.29 1.60
C ASP A 187 -13.22 -13.83 1.50
N PRO A 188 -13.49 -15.06 1.97
CA PRO A 188 -14.81 -15.68 1.87
C PRO A 188 -15.95 -14.84 2.47
N THR A 189 -15.66 -14.03 3.49
CA THR A 189 -16.64 -13.17 4.17
C THR A 189 -17.01 -11.92 3.36
N SER A 190 -16.17 -11.55 2.40
CA SER A 190 -16.37 -10.38 1.54
C SER A 190 -17.06 -10.68 0.21
N VAL A 191 -17.19 -11.96 -0.14
CA VAL A 191 -17.64 -12.37 -1.47
C VAL A 191 -19.09 -11.96 -1.71
N VAL A 192 -19.28 -11.11 -2.72
CA VAL A 192 -20.59 -10.73 -3.26
C VAL A 192 -20.81 -11.39 -4.61
N LYS A 193 -22.05 -11.81 -4.86
CA LYS A 193 -22.48 -12.33 -6.16
C LYS A 193 -23.56 -11.42 -6.72
N ARG A 194 -23.31 -10.80 -7.87
CA ARG A 194 -24.24 -9.87 -8.51
C ARG A 194 -24.45 -10.28 -9.97
N GLU A 195 -25.64 -10.05 -10.49
CA GLU A 195 -25.87 -10.16 -11.93
C GLU A 195 -25.11 -9.02 -12.63
N ALA A 196 -24.41 -9.32 -13.72
CA ALA A 196 -23.87 -8.28 -14.57
C ALA A 196 -25.04 -7.46 -15.12
N GLN A 197 -25.11 -6.16 -14.78
CA GLN A 197 -26.20 -5.29 -15.20
C GLN A 197 -26.41 -5.35 -16.71
N GLY A 198 -27.62 -5.70 -17.16
CA GLY A 198 -28.09 -5.41 -18.51
C GLY A 198 -28.49 -6.58 -19.41
N ASP A 199 -28.46 -7.84 -18.98
CA ASP A 199 -29.00 -8.96 -19.78
C ASP A 199 -29.63 -10.07 -18.93
N GLU A 200 -30.87 -10.47 -19.26
CA GLU A 200 -31.49 -11.69 -18.71
C GLU A 200 -30.65 -12.92 -19.11
N GLY A 201 -29.98 -13.54 -18.14
CA GLY A 201 -29.10 -14.71 -18.36
C GLY A 201 -27.60 -14.40 -18.35
N ALA A 202 -27.18 -13.19 -17.93
CA ALA A 202 -25.78 -12.83 -17.81
C ALA A 202 -25.02 -13.65 -16.73
N GLU A 203 -23.70 -13.80 -16.89
CA GLU A 203 -22.85 -14.45 -15.89
C GLU A 203 -22.91 -13.71 -14.54
N MET A 204 -23.02 -14.47 -13.46
CA MET A 204 -22.91 -13.92 -12.11
C MET A 204 -21.48 -13.45 -11.84
N LEU A 205 -21.31 -12.15 -11.59
CA LEU A 205 -20.06 -11.57 -11.13
C LEU A 205 -19.79 -12.05 -9.70
N VAL A 206 -18.58 -12.55 -9.46
CA VAL A 206 -18.10 -12.93 -8.13
C VAL A 206 -16.97 -11.96 -7.78
N GLN A 207 -17.21 -11.10 -6.80
CA GLN A 207 -16.31 -10.00 -6.44
C GLN A 207 -16.12 -9.95 -4.92
N GLY A 208 -15.07 -9.29 -4.45
CA GLY A 208 -14.78 -9.10 -3.03
C GLY A 208 -13.43 -8.43 -2.81
N VAL A 209 -12.90 -8.56 -1.60
CA VAL A 209 -11.54 -8.13 -1.24
C VAL A 209 -10.61 -9.35 -1.16
N PRO A 210 -9.29 -9.20 -1.43
CA PRO A 210 -8.35 -10.29 -1.30
C PRO A 210 -8.12 -10.63 0.18
N THR A 211 -7.76 -11.88 0.45
CA THR A 211 -7.16 -12.26 1.74
C THR A 211 -5.82 -11.54 1.94
N ALA A 212 -5.29 -11.54 3.17
CA ALA A 212 -3.97 -10.97 3.45
C ALA A 212 -2.80 -11.73 2.78
N HIS A 213 -2.99 -13.01 2.47
CA HIS A 213 -1.93 -13.87 1.93
C HIS A 213 -2.29 -14.42 0.55
N PRO A 214 -1.30 -14.56 -0.36
CA PRO A 214 -1.51 -15.24 -1.63
C PRO A 214 -1.62 -16.75 -1.41
N THR A 215 -2.18 -17.45 -2.40
CA THR A 215 -2.30 -18.93 -2.36
C THR A 215 -1.66 -19.63 -3.56
N ALA A 216 -1.20 -18.86 -4.54
CA ALA A 216 -0.40 -19.36 -5.66
C ALA A 216 0.74 -18.39 -5.95
N ARG A 217 1.88 -18.95 -6.34
CA ARG A 217 3.11 -18.24 -6.73
C ARG A 217 3.68 -18.85 -7.99
N HIS A 218 3.98 -18.01 -8.99
CA HIS A 218 4.62 -18.43 -10.23
C HIS A 218 5.98 -17.74 -10.37
N LEU A 219 7.03 -18.54 -10.56
CA LEU A 219 8.38 -18.01 -10.72
C LEU A 219 8.52 -17.29 -12.07
N PRO A 220 9.29 -16.20 -12.14
CA PRO A 220 9.49 -15.43 -13.36
C PRO A 220 10.54 -16.10 -14.27
N LEU A 221 10.26 -17.32 -14.72
CA LEU A 221 11.23 -18.14 -15.48
C LEU A 221 11.40 -17.62 -16.91
N PHE A 222 12.62 -17.66 -17.42
CA PHE A 222 12.95 -17.27 -18.79
C PHE A 222 12.01 -17.91 -19.82
N ASN A 223 11.53 -17.11 -20.78
CA ASN A 223 10.68 -17.55 -21.90
C ASN A 223 9.34 -18.15 -21.47
N THR A 224 8.83 -17.70 -20.31
CA THR A 224 7.45 -18.00 -19.87
C THR A 224 6.58 -16.74 -19.92
N MET A 225 5.28 -16.95 -20.09
CA MET A 225 4.28 -15.88 -20.11
C MET A 225 3.15 -16.18 -19.13
N GLY A 226 2.99 -15.36 -18.09
CA GLY A 226 1.83 -15.41 -17.21
C GLY A 226 0.65 -14.66 -17.83
N VAL A 227 -0.56 -15.23 -17.78
CA VAL A 227 -1.78 -14.64 -18.36
C VAL A 227 -2.99 -14.85 -17.44
N PHE A 228 -3.76 -13.78 -17.22
CA PHE A 228 -5.05 -13.83 -16.52
C PHE A 228 -5.99 -12.72 -17.00
N ARG A 229 -7.31 -12.97 -16.89
CA ARG A 229 -8.30 -11.93 -17.16
C ARG A 229 -8.27 -10.86 -16.08
N VAL A 230 -8.44 -9.62 -16.50
CA VAL A 230 -8.74 -8.49 -15.62
C VAL A 230 -10.19 -8.64 -15.16
N MET A 231 -10.38 -8.85 -13.85
CA MET A 231 -11.66 -9.13 -13.23
C MET A 231 -11.82 -8.22 -12.00
N PRO A 232 -12.68 -7.19 -12.08
CA PRO A 232 -12.90 -6.24 -11.00
C PRO A 232 -13.22 -6.91 -9.67
N GLY A 233 -12.42 -6.63 -8.65
CA GLY A 233 -12.60 -7.19 -7.32
C GLY A 233 -12.34 -8.69 -7.25
N ARG A 234 -11.47 -9.24 -8.12
CA ARG A 234 -11.16 -10.68 -8.17
C ARG A 234 -9.74 -11.02 -8.62
N SER A 235 -9.19 -10.38 -9.64
CA SER A 235 -7.87 -10.71 -10.21
C SER A 235 -6.70 -10.13 -9.41
N TYR A 236 -6.75 -10.25 -8.08
CA TYR A 236 -5.77 -9.67 -7.18
C TYR A 236 -4.43 -10.40 -7.25
N HIS A 237 -3.36 -9.65 -7.48
CA HIS A 237 -2.00 -10.16 -7.60
C HIS A 237 -0.95 -9.14 -7.16
N SER A 238 0.27 -9.62 -6.91
CA SER A 238 1.46 -8.82 -6.60
C SER A 238 2.70 -9.40 -7.30
N VAL A 239 3.78 -8.63 -7.33
CA VAL A 239 5.13 -9.10 -7.59
C VAL A 239 5.86 -9.12 -6.25
N GLN A 240 6.19 -10.32 -5.77
CA GLN A 240 6.99 -10.52 -4.57
C GLN A 240 8.31 -9.74 -4.70
N GLU A 241 8.81 -9.20 -3.59
CA GLU A 241 10.10 -8.52 -3.57
C GLU A 241 11.22 -9.38 -4.18
N VAL A 242 12.11 -8.76 -4.93
CA VAL A 242 13.30 -9.42 -5.52
C VAL A 242 14.47 -9.29 -4.55
N LEU A 243 15.13 -10.42 -4.25
CA LEU A 243 16.32 -10.48 -3.39
C LEU A 243 17.61 -10.77 -4.16
N SER A 244 17.52 -11.08 -5.46
CA SER A 244 18.70 -11.34 -6.29
C SER A 244 19.52 -10.07 -6.51
N ASP A 245 20.76 -10.06 -6.03
CA ASP A 245 21.75 -9.03 -6.36
C ASP A 245 22.39 -9.29 -7.76
N GLY A 246 22.65 -8.22 -8.51
CA GLY A 246 23.38 -8.25 -9.79
C GLY A 246 22.64 -8.72 -11.04
N SER A 247 21.49 -9.40 -10.94
CA SER A 247 20.64 -9.74 -12.11
C SER A 247 19.19 -9.34 -11.84
N PRO A 248 18.63 -8.34 -12.53
CA PRO A 248 17.24 -7.95 -12.32
C PRO A 248 16.29 -9.03 -12.85
N ARG A 249 15.10 -9.09 -12.26
CA ARG A 249 13.94 -9.76 -12.84
C ARG A 249 13.40 -8.87 -13.95
N LEU A 250 13.84 -9.13 -15.17
CA LEU A 250 13.40 -8.42 -16.37
C LEU A 250 12.10 -9.02 -16.90
N SER A 251 11.14 -8.16 -17.23
CA SER A 251 9.86 -8.57 -17.82
C SER A 251 9.34 -7.56 -18.82
N ILE A 252 8.52 -8.01 -19.77
CA ILE A 252 7.57 -7.15 -20.47
C ILE A 252 6.20 -7.44 -19.87
N GLN A 253 5.56 -6.42 -19.33
CA GLN A 253 4.16 -6.48 -18.91
C GLN A 253 3.30 -5.73 -19.92
N GLY A 254 2.06 -6.18 -20.09
CA GLY A 254 1.12 -5.49 -20.95
C GLY A 254 -0.29 -6.02 -20.82
N TRP A 255 -1.18 -5.40 -21.59
CA TRP A 255 -2.60 -5.72 -21.58
C TRP A 255 -3.15 -5.87 -22.99
N PHE A 256 -4.04 -6.85 -23.14
CA PHE A 256 -4.96 -6.87 -24.27
C PHE A 256 -6.25 -6.14 -23.88
N HIS A 257 -6.69 -5.22 -24.73
CA HIS A 257 -7.88 -4.40 -24.47
C HIS A 257 -9.13 -5.00 -25.09
N GLY A 258 -10.23 -5.00 -24.35
CA GLY A 258 -11.56 -5.26 -24.87
C GLY A 258 -12.18 -4.02 -25.52
N PRO A 259 -13.33 -4.15 -26.21
CA PRO A 259 -14.03 -3.02 -26.81
C PRO A 259 -14.71 -2.10 -25.78
N ARG A 260 -14.83 -2.54 -24.53
CA ARG A 260 -15.48 -1.83 -23.42
C ARG A 260 -14.75 -2.14 -22.12
N GLU A 261 -14.99 -1.32 -21.12
CA GLU A 261 -14.49 -1.58 -19.77
C GLU A 261 -15.12 -2.85 -19.16
N PRO A 262 -14.42 -3.53 -18.23
CA PRO A 262 -14.99 -4.63 -17.48
C PRO A 262 -16.25 -4.22 -16.71
N ILE A 263 -17.23 -5.12 -16.61
CA ILE A 263 -18.43 -4.88 -15.80
C ILE A 263 -18.08 -5.08 -14.31
N GLY A 264 -18.63 -4.23 -13.44
CA GLY A 264 -18.39 -4.31 -11.99
C GLY A 264 -17.15 -3.54 -11.53
N ASN A 265 -16.72 -2.53 -12.31
CA ASN A 265 -15.59 -1.67 -11.97
C ASN A 265 -15.74 -0.95 -10.62
N ASP A 266 -16.93 -0.85 -10.05
CA ASP A 266 -17.15 -0.34 -8.68
C ASP A 266 -16.34 -1.13 -7.63
N MET A 267 -16.11 -2.42 -7.87
CA MET A 267 -15.28 -3.28 -7.02
C MET A 267 -13.81 -3.36 -7.50
N ALA A 268 -13.37 -2.53 -8.45
CA ALA A 268 -11.95 -2.43 -8.78
C ALA A 268 -11.13 -1.99 -7.57
N SER A 269 -9.90 -2.49 -7.43
CA SER A 269 -9.01 -2.10 -6.32
C SER A 269 -8.84 -0.58 -6.22
N LEU A 270 -8.62 0.11 -7.33
CA LEU A 270 -8.51 1.57 -7.39
C LEU A 270 -9.77 2.27 -6.87
N ASN A 271 -10.96 1.83 -7.29
CA ASN A 271 -12.22 2.41 -6.85
C ASN A 271 -12.51 2.10 -5.38
N GLN A 272 -12.08 0.94 -4.88
CA GLN A 272 -12.15 0.64 -3.46
C GLN A 272 -11.24 1.54 -2.64
N LEU A 273 -10.07 1.94 -3.13
CA LEU A 273 -9.20 2.91 -2.45
C LEU A 273 -9.78 4.34 -2.49
N LYS A 274 -10.47 4.73 -3.58
CA LYS A 274 -11.15 6.03 -3.71
C LYS A 274 -12.42 6.14 -2.87
N THR A 275 -13.19 5.06 -2.79
CA THR A 275 -14.51 5.03 -2.13
C THR A 275 -14.50 4.30 -0.80
N ALA A 276 -13.31 3.89 -0.33
CA ALA A 276 -13.13 3.31 0.98
C ALA A 276 -13.79 4.24 1.99
N GLN A 277 -14.84 3.74 2.63
CA GLN A 277 -15.26 4.30 3.91
C GLN A 277 -14.50 3.49 4.93
N GLU A 278 -13.74 4.18 5.78
CA GLU A 278 -13.06 3.54 6.89
C GLU A 278 -14.05 2.66 7.64
N ARG A 279 -13.82 1.34 7.62
CA ARG A 279 -14.49 0.39 8.51
C ARG A 279 -13.84 0.46 9.88
N GLU A 280 -13.68 1.67 10.40
CA GLU A 280 -12.92 1.88 11.61
C GLU A 280 -13.71 1.55 12.86
N GLN A 281 -12.97 1.10 13.87
CA GLN A 281 -13.49 1.14 15.23
C GLN A 281 -13.70 2.60 15.59
N PRO A 282 -14.88 2.97 16.10
CA PRO A 282 -15.16 4.36 16.46
C PRO A 282 -14.14 4.84 17.49
N PHE A 283 -13.78 6.12 17.42
CA PHE A 283 -12.99 6.77 18.46
C PHE A 283 -13.63 6.55 19.82
N GLU A 284 -12.81 6.19 20.79
CA GLU A 284 -13.25 6.16 22.17
C GLU A 284 -13.33 7.59 22.71
N PRO A 285 -14.47 8.02 23.25
CA PRO A 285 -14.64 9.38 23.72
C PRO A 285 -13.72 9.68 24.91
N ILE A 286 -13.04 10.83 24.86
CA ILE A 286 -12.30 11.40 25.97
C ILE A 286 -13.24 12.33 26.75
N HIS A 287 -13.57 11.96 27.98
CA HIS A 287 -14.38 12.80 28.86
C HIS A 287 -13.49 13.72 29.71
N ALA A 288 -13.88 14.98 29.94
CA ALA A 288 -13.21 15.86 30.89
C ALA A 288 -13.20 15.22 32.30
N ASP A 289 -12.17 15.55 33.10
CA ASP A 289 -12.08 15.11 34.49
C ASP A 289 -13.13 15.84 35.33
N ASN A 290 -14.37 15.35 35.33
CA ASN A 290 -15.31 15.69 36.39
C ASN A 290 -14.79 15.07 37.68
N SER A 291 -14.15 15.90 38.51
CA SER A 291 -13.87 15.63 39.91
C SER A 291 -15.09 14.98 40.59
N THR A 292 -15.09 13.66 40.72
CA THR A 292 -15.45 12.90 41.93
C THR A 292 -15.20 11.41 41.68
N ASP A 293 -14.08 10.94 42.19
CA ASP A 293 -14.01 9.59 42.74
C ASP A 293 -15.11 9.47 43.82
N ASN A 294 -15.98 8.47 43.71
CA ASN A 294 -16.78 8.04 44.85
C ASN A 294 -17.10 6.55 44.77
N THR A 295 -16.25 5.79 45.44
CA THR A 295 -16.50 4.44 45.93
C THR A 295 -17.88 4.29 46.61
N SER A 296 -18.66 3.32 46.11
CA SER A 296 -19.67 2.50 46.81
C SER A 296 -20.66 3.17 47.79
N LYS A 297 -21.96 3.17 47.46
CA LYS A 297 -23.02 2.65 48.35
C LYS A 297 -24.36 2.38 47.66
N ASP A 298 -24.84 1.17 47.92
CA ASP A 298 -26.16 0.63 47.66
C ASP A 298 -27.30 1.46 48.26
N SER A 299 -28.35 1.77 47.48
CA SER A 299 -29.76 1.47 47.81
C SER A 299 -30.77 2.08 46.81
N SER A 300 -31.64 1.20 46.33
CA SER A 300 -32.92 1.38 45.62
C SER A 300 -33.67 2.73 45.73
N LYS A 301 -34.14 3.28 44.59
CA LYS A 301 -35.57 3.37 44.22
C LYS A 301 -35.81 4.03 42.85
N ASP A 302 -36.47 3.26 42.01
CA ASP A 302 -37.44 3.58 40.95
C ASP A 302 -37.91 5.06 40.82
N SER A 303 -37.66 5.68 39.66
CA SER A 303 -38.74 6.21 38.81
C SER A 303 -38.20 6.72 37.48
N SER A 304 -38.92 6.33 36.44
CA SER A 304 -38.74 6.64 35.03
C SER A 304 -38.81 8.13 34.70
N LYS A 305 -37.84 8.61 33.90
CA LYS A 305 -38.04 9.64 32.89
C LYS A 305 -36.94 9.58 31.84
N ASP A 306 -37.35 9.22 30.63
CA ASP A 306 -36.60 9.40 29.40
C ASP A 306 -36.18 10.87 29.25
N SER A 307 -34.87 11.11 29.26
CA SER A 307 -34.23 12.21 28.58
C SER A 307 -32.87 11.71 28.12
N SER A 308 -32.79 11.27 26.86
CA SER A 308 -31.52 11.05 26.19
C SER A 308 -30.83 12.40 25.97
N SER A 309 -30.18 12.93 27.00
CA SER A 309 -29.16 13.96 26.80
C SER A 309 -27.91 13.24 26.33
N SER A 310 -27.67 13.26 25.03
CA SER A 310 -26.36 13.00 24.45
C SER A 310 -25.37 14.00 25.04
N VAL A 311 -24.60 13.56 26.05
CA VAL A 311 -23.49 14.32 26.62
C VAL A 311 -22.42 14.38 25.53
N LYS A 312 -22.13 15.59 25.02
CA LYS A 312 -21.00 15.79 24.10
C LYS A 312 -19.70 15.49 24.86
N PRO A 313 -18.68 14.89 24.23
CA PRO A 313 -17.38 14.73 24.88
C PRO A 313 -16.76 16.12 25.10
N ASP A 314 -16.57 16.51 26.36
CA ASP A 314 -16.00 17.81 26.75
C ASP A 314 -14.45 17.89 26.55
N GLY A 315 -13.81 16.76 26.22
CA GLY A 315 -12.38 16.66 25.89
C GLY A 315 -11.44 16.90 27.07
N VAL A 316 -10.12 16.88 26.80
CA VAL A 316 -9.07 17.30 27.73
C VAL A 316 -8.34 18.48 27.10
N GLU A 317 -8.36 19.60 27.81
CA GLU A 317 -7.59 20.81 27.52
C GLU A 317 -7.04 21.34 28.85
N VAL A 318 -5.72 21.55 28.91
CA VAL A 318 -5.06 22.13 30.09
C VAL A 318 -3.84 22.96 29.68
N ASP A 319 -3.63 24.09 30.36
CA ASP A 319 -2.48 24.98 30.09
C ASP A 319 -1.17 24.50 30.76
N SER A 320 -1.27 23.57 31.72
CA SER A 320 -0.10 23.09 32.48
C SER A 320 -0.32 21.72 33.09
N LEU A 321 0.79 21.03 33.38
CA LEU A 321 0.81 19.73 34.05
C LEU A 321 0.93 19.89 35.56
N SER A 322 0.17 19.08 36.31
CA SER A 322 0.31 19.01 37.76
C SER A 322 1.54 18.21 38.18
N ASP A 323 1.99 18.38 39.43
CA ASP A 323 3.06 17.56 40.00
C ASP A 323 2.72 16.06 39.99
N GLU A 324 1.44 15.72 40.11
CA GLU A 324 0.95 14.33 40.04
C GLU A 324 1.06 13.77 38.61
N ASP A 325 0.71 14.57 37.60
CA ASP A 325 0.88 14.19 36.18
C ASP A 325 2.36 13.94 35.88
N LEU A 326 3.23 14.87 36.29
CA LEU A 326 4.69 14.75 36.10
C LEU A 326 5.26 13.53 36.82
N ALA A 327 4.86 13.28 38.06
CA ALA A 327 5.30 12.11 38.83
C ALA A 327 4.82 10.79 38.22
N PHE A 328 3.63 10.77 37.62
CA PHE A 328 3.14 9.62 36.87
C PHE A 328 3.96 9.40 35.60
N LEU A 329 4.09 10.42 34.75
CA LEU A 329 4.80 10.33 33.47
C LEU A 329 6.26 9.95 33.66
N GLN A 330 6.93 10.44 34.71
CA GLN A 330 8.33 10.13 35.02
C GLN A 330 8.59 8.63 35.27
N GLN A 331 7.55 7.82 35.49
CA GLN A 331 7.72 6.36 35.59
C GLN A 331 8.10 5.74 34.24
N TYR A 332 7.66 6.33 33.13
CA TYR A 332 7.79 5.80 31.77
C TYR A 332 8.59 6.71 30.83
N VAL A 333 8.32 8.01 30.86
CA VAL A 333 8.87 9.02 29.94
C VAL A 333 10.22 9.51 30.43
N ASN A 334 11.14 9.72 29.48
CA ASN A 334 12.45 10.29 29.73
C ASN A 334 12.31 11.67 30.40
N PRO A 335 12.92 11.90 31.58
CA PRO A 335 12.75 13.15 32.33
C PRO A 335 13.15 14.43 31.58
N VAL A 336 13.94 14.32 30.50
CA VAL A 336 14.27 15.47 29.64
C VAL A 336 13.00 16.09 29.03
N TYR A 337 12.04 15.27 28.63
CA TYR A 337 10.79 15.72 28.00
C TYR A 337 9.74 16.23 29.00
N LEU A 338 9.99 16.08 30.31
CA LEU A 338 9.06 16.52 31.36
C LEU A 338 9.46 17.86 31.99
N LYS A 339 10.54 18.49 31.49
CA LYS A 339 10.95 19.82 31.95
C LYS A 339 10.13 20.89 31.25
N ALA A 340 9.78 21.95 31.98
CA ALA A 340 8.95 23.03 31.44
C ALA A 340 9.56 23.72 30.20
N ASP A 341 10.88 23.90 30.15
CA ASP A 341 11.59 24.46 29.00
C ASP A 341 11.56 23.52 27.78
N ALA A 342 11.68 22.22 28.00
CA ALA A 342 11.57 21.21 26.96
C ALA A 342 10.14 21.15 26.40
N ILE A 343 9.11 21.11 27.26
CA ILE A 343 7.70 21.08 26.84
C ILE A 343 7.39 22.30 25.95
N ALA A 344 7.80 23.49 26.39
CA ALA A 344 7.60 24.73 25.62
C ALA A 344 8.36 24.70 24.28
N ALA A 345 9.58 24.15 24.25
CA ALA A 345 10.35 24.02 23.01
C ALA A 345 9.70 23.03 22.02
N ILE A 346 9.15 21.92 22.53
CA ILE A 346 8.44 20.93 21.70
C ILE A 346 7.17 21.55 21.13
N GLY A 347 6.37 22.25 21.94
CA GLY A 347 5.16 22.89 21.46
C GLY A 347 5.44 23.94 20.39
N LYS A 348 6.50 24.74 20.57
CA LYS A 348 6.95 25.68 19.54
C LYS A 348 7.39 24.99 18.25
N GLU A 349 8.12 23.88 18.34
CA GLU A 349 8.52 23.14 17.14
C GLU A 349 7.30 22.56 16.41
N PHE A 350 6.36 22.00 17.17
CA PHE A 350 5.11 21.46 16.64
C PHE A 350 4.26 22.55 15.96
N GLU A 351 4.15 23.74 16.56
CA GLU A 351 3.46 24.89 15.95
C GLU A 351 4.10 25.32 14.61
N ASN A 352 5.43 25.29 14.50
CA ASN A 352 6.12 25.74 13.28
C ASN A 352 6.09 24.73 12.14
N SER A 353 6.02 23.43 12.44
CA SER A 353 6.27 22.37 11.47
C SER A 353 5.17 21.31 11.40
N SER A 354 4.12 21.45 12.22
CA SER A 354 3.01 20.51 12.36
C SER A 354 3.45 19.07 12.68
N SER A 355 4.71 18.87 13.07
CA SER A 355 5.28 17.57 13.36
C SER A 355 6.50 17.66 14.26
N VAL A 356 6.75 16.66 15.10
CA VAL A 356 7.97 16.64 15.94
C VAL A 356 8.35 15.20 16.29
N GLN A 357 9.65 14.93 16.33
CA GLN A 357 10.19 13.62 16.72
C GLN A 357 10.96 13.71 18.04
N LEU A 358 10.52 12.94 19.04
CA LEU A 358 11.11 12.88 20.37
C LEU A 358 11.90 11.56 20.49
N GLN A 359 13.20 11.63 20.23
CA GLN A 359 14.09 10.47 20.31
C GLN A 359 14.35 10.03 21.76
N ARG A 360 14.47 8.72 21.99
CA ARG A 360 14.66 8.15 23.34
C ARG A 360 13.56 8.60 24.30
N PHE A 361 12.32 8.55 23.81
CA PHE A 361 11.12 9.08 24.49
C PHE A 361 10.83 8.36 25.81
N LEU A 362 10.84 7.02 25.80
CA LEU A 362 10.75 6.24 27.03
C LEU A 362 12.09 6.22 27.75
N LYS A 363 12.03 6.01 29.07
CA LYS A 363 13.21 5.73 29.87
C LYS A 363 13.94 4.49 29.36
N GLU A 364 15.26 4.54 29.49
CA GLU A 364 16.17 3.52 28.97
C GLU A 364 15.83 2.10 29.45
N ASP A 365 15.47 1.92 30.73
CA ASP A 365 15.12 0.61 31.30
C ASP A 365 13.82 0.02 30.70
N VAL A 366 12.85 0.89 30.39
CA VAL A 366 11.60 0.50 29.73
C VAL A 366 11.85 0.18 28.26
N ALA A 367 12.55 1.06 27.55
CA ALA A 367 12.86 0.91 26.14
C ALA A 367 13.73 -0.32 25.86
N ALA A 368 14.80 -0.53 26.65
CA ALA A 368 15.70 -1.67 26.49
C ALA A 368 14.97 -3.01 26.63
N ARG A 369 13.95 -3.09 27.49
CA ARG A 369 13.10 -4.27 27.61
C ARG A 369 12.29 -4.52 26.34
N VAL A 370 11.64 -3.48 25.80
CA VAL A 370 10.86 -3.60 24.55
C VAL A 370 11.77 -4.04 23.42
N THR A 371 12.91 -3.36 23.23
CA THR A 371 13.88 -3.67 22.17
C THR A 371 14.38 -5.11 22.28
N ALA A 372 14.69 -5.60 23.48
CA ALA A 372 15.13 -6.97 23.68
C ALA A 372 14.03 -8.00 23.32
N GLU A 373 12.79 -7.76 23.75
CA GLU A 373 11.65 -8.64 23.44
C GLU A 373 11.31 -8.64 21.93
N CYS A 374 11.39 -7.48 21.26
CA CYS A 374 11.22 -7.34 19.80
C CYS A 374 12.31 -8.10 19.04
N LEU A 375 13.58 -7.92 19.41
CA LEU A 375 14.72 -8.59 18.78
C LEU A 375 14.66 -10.11 18.98
N GLU A 376 14.24 -10.58 20.15
CA GLU A 376 14.05 -12.02 20.40
C GLU A 376 12.96 -12.60 19.50
N ALA A 377 11.85 -11.88 19.32
CA ALA A 377 10.78 -12.29 18.42
C ALA A 377 11.22 -12.31 16.95
N ASP A 378 11.93 -11.28 16.48
CA ASP A 378 12.48 -11.26 15.11
C ASP A 378 13.55 -12.34 14.90
N THR A 379 14.35 -12.65 15.92
CA THR A 379 15.30 -13.77 15.88
C THR A 379 14.58 -15.12 15.76
N LYS A 380 13.54 -15.33 16.57
CA LYS A 380 12.73 -16.57 16.57
C LYS A 380 12.04 -16.78 15.22
N ASP A 381 11.51 -15.71 14.65
CA ASP A 381 10.83 -15.70 13.35
C ASP A 381 11.82 -15.72 12.17
N GLY A 382 13.11 -15.49 12.45
CA GLY A 382 14.20 -15.40 11.48
C GLY A 382 13.95 -14.29 10.47
N LEU A 383 13.62 -13.10 10.97
CA LEU A 383 13.43 -11.85 10.22
C LEU A 383 14.66 -10.94 10.26
N LEU A 384 15.78 -11.41 10.83
CA LEU A 384 17.06 -10.70 10.88
C LEU A 384 17.98 -11.02 9.69
N ASP A 385 17.68 -12.12 8.98
CA ASP A 385 18.39 -12.50 7.77
C ASP A 385 17.62 -11.99 6.56
N GLU A 386 18.35 -11.58 5.52
CA GLU A 386 17.76 -11.13 4.25
C GLU A 386 17.15 -12.31 3.49
N ARG A 387 15.87 -12.57 3.77
CA ARG A 387 15.08 -13.63 3.15
C ARG A 387 13.60 -13.31 3.22
N LEU A 388 12.86 -13.80 2.24
CA LEU A 388 11.40 -13.72 2.27
C LEU A 388 10.85 -14.69 3.32
N PRO A 389 10.14 -14.20 4.35
CA PRO A 389 9.56 -15.07 5.35
C PRO A 389 8.31 -15.79 4.83
N ARG A 390 7.82 -16.76 5.59
CA ARG A 390 6.51 -17.36 5.31
C ARG A 390 5.41 -16.35 5.59
N ASP A 391 4.32 -16.43 4.84
CA ASP A 391 3.14 -15.57 5.00
C ASP A 391 2.57 -15.55 6.44
N ASP A 392 2.64 -16.70 7.13
CA ASP A 392 2.12 -16.93 8.47
C ASP A 392 3.08 -16.55 9.62
N THR A 393 4.28 -16.03 9.29
CA THR A 393 5.32 -15.69 10.28
C THR A 393 4.81 -14.68 11.31
N GLY A 394 5.06 -14.92 12.60
CA GLY A 394 4.64 -14.02 13.69
C GLY A 394 3.14 -14.01 14.01
N ILE A 395 2.29 -14.76 13.29
CA ILE A 395 0.86 -14.91 13.60
C ILE A 395 0.70 -15.95 14.72
N GLU A 396 0.97 -15.55 15.96
CA GLU A 396 0.86 -16.40 17.14
C GLU A 396 0.29 -15.64 18.36
N GLY A 397 -0.32 -16.39 19.28
CA GLY A 397 -0.96 -15.83 20.47
C GLY A 397 -2.05 -14.83 20.11
N ASN A 398 -1.85 -13.58 20.53
CA ASN A 398 -2.79 -12.48 20.37
C ASN A 398 -2.50 -11.60 19.13
N TRP A 399 -1.49 -11.94 18.33
CA TRP A 399 -1.22 -11.25 17.06
C TRP A 399 -2.16 -11.74 15.96
N GLN A 400 -2.87 -10.81 15.32
CA GLN A 400 -3.76 -11.09 14.20
C GLN A 400 -3.31 -10.31 12.97
N VAL A 401 -3.44 -10.93 11.80
CA VAL A 401 -3.17 -10.24 10.54
C VAL A 401 -4.31 -9.27 10.22
N VAL A 402 -3.93 -8.04 9.86
CA VAL A 402 -4.83 -7.00 9.35
C VAL A 402 -4.72 -6.95 7.84
N GLY A 403 -5.87 -6.87 7.17
CA GLY A 403 -6.00 -6.75 5.72
C GLY A 403 -7.11 -5.78 5.33
N PRO A 404 -7.62 -5.81 4.10
CA PRO A 404 -7.24 -6.70 3.00
C PRO A 404 -5.93 -6.30 2.30
N ALA A 405 -5.25 -7.25 1.64
CA ALA A 405 -3.89 -7.05 1.10
C ALA A 405 -3.75 -5.84 0.14
N HIS A 406 -4.77 -5.54 -0.68
CA HIS A 406 -4.72 -4.39 -1.59
C HIS A 406 -4.75 -3.01 -0.90
N MET A 407 -4.99 -2.97 0.41
CA MET A 407 -4.99 -1.74 1.22
C MET A 407 -3.90 -1.78 2.28
N GLN A 408 -3.70 -2.94 2.91
CA GLN A 408 -2.79 -3.09 4.03
C GLN A 408 -2.47 -4.55 4.32
N ARG A 409 -1.31 -4.78 4.92
CA ARG A 409 -0.94 -6.04 5.55
C ARG A 409 0.01 -5.75 6.71
N PHE A 410 -0.39 -6.08 7.93
CA PHE A 410 0.48 -6.02 9.12
C PHE A 410 -0.12 -6.88 10.24
N LEU A 411 0.61 -7.06 11.34
CA LEU A 411 0.08 -7.71 12.53
C LEU A 411 -0.37 -6.68 13.54
N GLN A 412 -1.56 -6.86 14.10
CA GLN A 412 -2.07 -6.08 15.22
C GLN A 412 -2.26 -6.98 16.44
N TYR A 413 -1.81 -6.52 17.59
CA TYR A 413 -1.99 -7.23 18.85
C TYR A 413 -3.38 -6.95 19.43
N THR A 414 -4.20 -7.99 19.55
CA THR A 414 -5.56 -7.88 20.11
C THR A 414 -5.58 -8.31 21.57
N ARG A 415 -6.18 -7.51 22.45
CA ARG A 415 -6.34 -7.89 23.86
C ARG A 415 -7.61 -8.71 24.07
N ALA A 416 -7.56 -9.65 25.00
CA ALA A 416 -8.70 -10.40 25.49
C ALA A 416 -9.83 -9.48 25.98
N SER A 417 -10.97 -9.49 25.30
CA SER A 417 -12.10 -8.59 25.57
C SER A 417 -13.12 -9.16 26.58
N ASN A 418 -13.23 -10.49 26.73
CA ASN A 418 -14.24 -11.13 27.59
C ASN A 418 -13.70 -11.65 28.94
N ALA A 419 -14.60 -11.80 29.91
CA ALA A 419 -14.27 -12.26 31.27
C ALA A 419 -13.65 -13.67 31.33
N ALA A 420 -14.03 -14.57 30.40
CA ALA A 420 -13.42 -15.89 30.26
C ALA A 420 -12.00 -15.83 29.71
N ASP A 421 -11.73 -14.90 28.79
CA ASP A 421 -10.40 -14.65 28.23
C ASP A 421 -9.49 -13.93 29.24
N LYS A 422 -10.06 -13.08 30.11
CA LYS A 422 -9.35 -12.45 31.25
C LYS A 422 -8.94 -13.44 32.34
N GLU A 423 -9.57 -14.62 32.44
CA GLU A 423 -9.13 -15.70 33.33
C GLU A 423 -7.99 -16.53 32.71
N ALA A 424 -7.93 -16.64 31.37
CA ALA A 424 -6.78 -17.18 30.65
C ALA A 424 -5.58 -16.20 30.64
N ASP A 425 -5.84 -14.89 30.50
CA ASP A 425 -4.85 -13.80 30.52
C ASP A 425 -4.23 -13.61 31.92
N LYS A 426 -4.91 -14.02 32.99
CA LYS A 426 -4.33 -14.12 34.35
C LYS A 426 -3.31 -15.24 34.49
N GLN A 427 -3.22 -16.14 33.51
CA GLN A 427 -2.35 -17.31 33.52
C GLN A 427 -1.21 -17.21 32.49
N GLU A 428 -1.26 -16.25 31.57
CA GLU A 428 -0.17 -15.89 30.64
C GLU A 428 0.57 -14.63 31.12
N ASP A 429 1.40 -14.82 32.13
CA ASP A 429 2.56 -13.97 32.40
C ASP A 429 3.68 -14.27 31.37
N THR A 430 3.33 -14.38 30.09
CA THR A 430 4.28 -14.64 29.00
C THR A 430 4.83 -13.30 28.54
N ALA A 431 6.07 -13.01 28.93
CA ALA A 431 6.82 -11.87 28.42
C ALA A 431 6.88 -11.97 26.88
N SER A 432 6.13 -11.12 26.20
CA SER A 432 6.13 -11.00 24.74
C SER A 432 6.09 -9.51 24.37
N PRO A 433 6.70 -9.12 23.22
CA PRO A 433 6.74 -7.73 22.81
C PRO A 433 5.33 -7.15 22.66
N GLY A 434 4.38 -7.92 22.12
CA GLY A 434 2.98 -7.51 21.99
C GLY A 434 2.30 -7.20 23.33
N ALA A 435 2.48 -8.06 24.33
CA ALA A 435 1.93 -7.81 25.67
C ALA A 435 2.59 -6.60 26.35
N THR A 436 3.89 -6.40 26.17
CA THR A 436 4.62 -5.24 26.73
C THR A 436 4.21 -3.93 26.06
N LEU A 437 4.15 -3.89 24.72
CA LEU A 437 3.68 -2.74 23.96
C LEU A 437 2.22 -2.41 24.30
N ALA A 438 1.33 -3.40 24.38
CA ALA A 438 -0.06 -3.18 24.76
C ALA A 438 -0.23 -2.65 26.21
N ARG A 439 0.66 -3.03 27.13
CA ARG A 439 0.72 -2.44 28.47
C ARG A 439 1.16 -0.98 28.43
N LEU A 440 2.18 -0.65 27.65
CA LEU A 440 2.66 0.73 27.47
C LEU A 440 1.63 1.61 26.77
N GLU A 441 0.94 1.08 25.77
CA GLU A 441 -0.19 1.72 25.09
C GLU A 441 -1.23 2.18 26.11
N THR A 442 -1.62 1.30 27.04
CA THR A 442 -2.59 1.66 28.10
C THR A 442 -2.02 2.56 29.18
N ALA A 443 -0.80 2.27 29.64
CA ALA A 443 -0.20 2.99 30.76
C ALA A 443 0.24 4.41 30.38
N VAL A 444 0.55 4.65 29.10
CA VAL A 444 1.04 5.94 28.60
C VAL A 444 0.01 6.56 27.67
N PHE A 445 -0.20 6.00 26.47
CA PHE A 445 -0.97 6.62 25.38
C PHE A 445 -2.47 6.82 25.68
N ARG A 446 -3.02 6.03 26.61
CA ARG A 446 -4.42 6.14 27.06
C ARG A 446 -4.57 6.80 28.44
N SER A 447 -3.46 7.17 29.08
CA SER A 447 -3.46 7.73 30.42
C SER A 447 -3.84 9.21 30.43
N ARG A 448 -4.58 9.65 31.46
CA ARG A 448 -4.95 11.07 31.62
C ARG A 448 -3.74 12.01 31.67
N PRO A 449 -2.65 11.70 32.40
CA PRO A 449 -1.48 12.57 32.42
C PRO A 449 -0.85 12.76 31.04
N PHE A 450 -0.84 11.72 30.20
CA PHE A 450 -0.28 11.83 28.85
C PHE A 450 -1.20 12.57 27.89
N LEU A 451 -2.52 12.38 27.98
CA LEU A 451 -3.48 13.19 27.22
C LEU A 451 -3.34 14.69 27.54
N ARG A 452 -3.15 15.02 28.82
CA ARG A 452 -2.82 16.39 29.24
C ARG A 452 -1.48 16.86 28.68
N TYR A 453 -0.46 16.02 28.71
CA TYR A 453 0.85 16.34 28.13
C TYR A 453 0.74 16.68 26.64
N LEU A 454 0.01 15.86 25.87
CA LEU A 454 -0.25 16.11 24.45
C LEU A 454 -1.00 17.42 24.25
N SER A 455 -2.07 17.67 25.03
CA SER A 455 -2.81 18.92 24.96
C SER A 455 -1.94 20.17 25.23
N VAL A 456 -1.06 20.12 26.25
CA VAL A 456 -0.10 21.21 26.52
C VAL A 456 0.88 21.40 25.37
N VAL A 457 1.38 20.31 24.78
CA VAL A 457 2.37 20.35 23.70
C VAL A 457 1.74 20.87 22.40
N THR A 458 0.52 20.43 22.06
CA THR A 458 -0.11 20.79 20.78
C THR A 458 -0.97 22.05 20.88
N GLY A 459 -1.28 22.52 22.08
CA GLY A 459 -2.17 23.66 22.33
C GLY A 459 -3.65 23.38 22.01
N GLY A 460 -4.02 22.12 21.72
CA GLY A 460 -5.38 21.75 21.32
C GLY A 460 -6.07 20.83 22.32
N ARG A 461 -7.41 20.80 22.22
CA ARG A 461 -8.31 19.97 23.02
C ARG A 461 -8.45 18.57 22.39
N LEU A 462 -8.19 17.53 23.17
CA LEU A 462 -8.33 16.13 22.71
C LEU A 462 -9.70 15.57 23.10
N THR A 463 -10.50 15.10 22.13
CA THR A 463 -11.91 14.68 22.33
C THR A 463 -12.16 13.19 22.12
N GLY A 464 -11.31 12.52 21.35
CA GLY A 464 -11.40 11.10 21.06
C GLY A 464 -10.01 10.48 20.95
N LEU A 465 -9.91 9.18 21.22
CA LEU A 465 -8.68 8.42 20.98
C LEU A 465 -8.92 7.08 20.29
N LYS A 466 -7.93 6.67 19.50
CA LYS A 466 -7.82 5.34 18.91
C LYS A 466 -6.38 4.88 19.01
N THR A 467 -6.16 3.64 19.43
CA THR A 467 -4.81 3.10 19.64
C THR A 467 -4.68 1.69 19.07
N ALA A 468 -3.49 1.35 18.59
CA ALA A 468 -3.15 0.02 18.11
C ALA A 468 -1.66 -0.29 18.35
N THR A 469 -1.40 -1.48 18.89
CA THR A 469 -0.06 -2.08 18.91
C THR A 469 0.14 -2.89 17.62
N ARG A 470 1.15 -2.53 16.82
CA ARG A 470 1.37 -3.11 15.48
C ARG A 470 2.79 -3.67 15.31
N ARG A 471 2.92 -4.63 14.40
CA ARG A 471 4.20 -5.17 13.91
C ARG A 471 4.13 -5.27 12.38
N PHE A 472 5.11 -4.67 11.73
CA PHE A 472 5.34 -4.74 10.29
C PHE A 472 6.56 -5.61 10.04
N ARG A 473 6.32 -6.85 9.62
CA ARG A 473 7.33 -7.87 9.36
C ARG A 473 8.09 -7.54 8.07
N SER A 474 9.41 -7.66 8.16
CA SER A 474 10.34 -7.58 7.03
C SER A 474 9.92 -8.52 5.90
N GLY A 475 9.85 -8.02 4.67
CA GLY A 475 9.45 -8.75 3.47
C GLY A 475 7.94 -8.99 3.31
N LEU A 476 7.09 -8.50 4.22
CA LEU A 476 5.64 -8.76 4.17
C LEU A 476 4.78 -7.51 4.27
N ASP A 477 5.05 -6.62 5.20
CA ASP A 477 4.00 -5.75 5.75
C ASP A 477 4.12 -4.29 5.28
N TYR A 478 2.96 -3.63 5.11
CA TYR A 478 2.78 -2.30 4.53
C TYR A 478 1.37 -1.76 4.81
N THR A 479 1.18 -0.47 4.55
CA THR A 479 -0.14 0.09 4.21
C THR A 479 -0.05 0.91 2.91
N VAL A 480 -1.20 1.19 2.30
CA VAL A 480 -1.36 1.97 1.06
C VAL A 480 -2.19 3.21 1.40
N ALA A 481 -1.90 4.35 0.78
CA ALA A 481 -2.69 5.56 1.02
C ALA A 481 -4.03 5.47 0.29
N HIS A 482 -5.11 5.87 0.95
CA HIS A 482 -6.45 5.79 0.37
C HIS A 482 -7.39 6.83 0.96
N HIS A 483 -8.41 7.22 0.19
CA HIS A 483 -9.33 8.29 0.55
C HIS A 483 -10.16 7.98 1.80
N GLY A 484 -10.32 6.70 2.14
CA GLY A 484 -10.94 6.33 3.41
C GLY A 484 -10.21 6.87 4.65
N GLN A 485 -8.94 7.24 4.53
CA GLN A 485 -8.15 7.83 5.63
C GLN A 485 -8.42 9.33 5.82
N LEU A 486 -9.12 9.96 4.87
CA LEU A 486 -9.50 11.36 4.97
C LEU A 486 -10.59 11.51 6.02
N GLN A 487 -10.38 12.44 6.93
CA GLN A 487 -11.24 12.66 8.07
C GLN A 487 -12.01 13.97 7.90
N ALA A 488 -13.11 14.12 8.63
CA ALA A 488 -13.86 15.38 8.62
C ALA A 488 -13.20 16.45 9.50
N GLU A 489 -12.46 16.02 10.52
CA GLU A 489 -11.82 16.86 11.53
C GLU A 489 -10.32 16.60 11.55
N ALA A 490 -9.56 17.53 12.11
CA ALA A 490 -8.13 17.37 12.27
C ALA A 490 -7.80 16.32 13.35
N GLU A 491 -6.70 15.62 13.15
CA GLU A 491 -6.24 14.57 14.05
C GLU A 491 -4.77 14.75 14.42
N LEU A 492 -4.42 14.28 15.61
CA LEU A 492 -3.04 14.15 16.06
C LEU A 492 -2.64 12.68 15.99
N ASP A 493 -1.71 12.36 15.11
CA ASP A 493 -1.03 11.07 15.11
C ASP A 493 0.15 11.09 16.09
N ALA A 494 0.19 10.11 16.98
CA ALA A 494 1.27 9.87 17.93
C ALA A 494 1.77 8.42 17.81
N THR A 495 2.89 8.24 17.13
CA THR A 495 3.47 6.93 16.83
C THR A 495 4.77 6.73 17.60
N LEU A 496 4.81 5.76 18.52
CA LEU A 496 6.06 5.34 19.18
C LEU A 496 6.65 4.13 18.47
N CYS A 497 7.80 4.31 17.86
CA CYS A 497 8.43 3.32 17.00
C CYS A 497 9.60 2.59 17.69
N PHE A 498 9.74 1.30 17.37
CA PHE A 498 10.87 0.45 17.70
C PHE A 498 11.32 -0.32 16.46
N VAL A 499 12.60 -0.21 16.13
CA VAL A 499 13.30 -0.97 15.10
C VAL A 499 14.65 -1.43 15.66
N ASP A 500 15.29 -2.41 15.01
CA ASP A 500 16.68 -2.75 15.34
C ASP A 500 17.64 -1.75 14.69
N ASP A 501 17.95 -0.66 15.41
CA ASP A 501 18.97 0.33 15.09
C ASP A 501 20.18 0.26 16.04
N SER A 502 20.48 -0.96 16.53
CA SER A 502 21.48 -1.21 17.58
C SER A 502 22.93 -0.79 17.23
N ASP A 503 23.21 -0.55 15.95
CA ASP A 503 24.49 -0.02 15.47
C ASP A 503 24.29 1.02 14.36
N GLU A 504 25.34 1.77 14.03
CA GLU A 504 25.30 2.87 13.07
C GLU A 504 24.89 2.41 11.65
N LEU A 505 25.22 1.19 11.24
CA LEU A 505 24.87 0.68 9.91
C LEU A 505 23.38 0.37 9.83
N LYS A 506 22.84 -0.29 10.85
CA LYS A 506 21.40 -0.57 10.95
C LYS A 506 20.58 0.72 11.07
N GLY A 507 21.02 1.67 11.89
CA GLY A 507 20.38 2.98 11.99
C GLY A 507 20.39 3.74 10.65
N ALA A 508 21.51 3.72 9.93
CA ALA A 508 21.62 4.31 8.60
C ALA A 508 20.72 3.60 7.57
N GLN A 509 20.57 2.28 7.66
CA GLN A 509 19.69 1.51 6.79
C GLN A 509 18.23 1.97 6.92
N TRP A 510 17.70 2.11 8.13
CA TRP A 510 16.34 2.63 8.34
C TRP A 510 16.19 4.08 7.87
N THR A 511 17.18 4.93 8.15
CA THR A 511 17.13 6.36 7.81
C THR A 511 17.28 6.61 6.31
N SER A 512 17.85 5.67 5.55
CA SER A 512 18.04 5.80 4.10
C SER A 512 16.72 5.78 3.30
N GLY A 513 15.64 5.24 3.88
CA GLY A 513 14.38 4.96 3.19
C GLY A 513 14.38 3.65 2.39
N ASP A 514 15.53 3.06 2.07
CA ASP A 514 15.61 1.84 1.23
C ASP A 514 15.01 0.60 1.90
N ALA A 515 15.12 0.50 3.23
CA ALA A 515 14.47 -0.57 4.01
C ALA A 515 12.95 -0.40 4.12
N GLY A 516 12.42 0.76 3.69
CA GLY A 516 11.02 1.13 3.84
C GLY A 516 10.63 1.30 5.31
N GLY A 517 9.37 0.97 5.63
CA GLY A 517 8.83 1.10 6.99
C GLY A 517 8.62 2.53 7.48
N PHE A 518 9.07 3.56 6.76
CA PHE A 518 8.79 4.95 7.09
C PHE A 518 7.30 5.26 6.99
N GLU A 519 6.84 6.19 7.82
CA GLU A 519 5.47 6.72 7.77
C GLU A 519 5.46 7.97 6.89
N CYS A 520 4.63 7.97 5.87
CA CYS A 520 4.56 9.05 4.88
C CYS A 520 3.17 9.69 4.94
N TYR A 521 3.13 11.02 4.90
CA TYR A 521 1.94 11.85 4.85
C TYR A 521 1.93 12.64 3.55
N LEU A 522 0.79 12.68 2.89
CA LEU A 522 0.61 13.37 1.61
C LEU A 522 -0.77 14.01 1.52
N ALA A 523 -0.84 15.16 0.86
CA ALA A 523 -2.11 15.82 0.57
C ALA A 523 -2.90 15.03 -0.49
N ALA A 524 -4.22 14.94 -0.30
CA ALA A 524 -5.14 14.52 -1.35
C ALA A 524 -5.35 15.69 -2.31
N GLU A 525 -4.50 15.80 -3.33
CA GLU A 525 -4.52 16.93 -4.26
C GLU A 525 -5.86 17.08 -5.02
N ASN A 526 -6.62 16.00 -5.27
CA ASN A 526 -7.97 15.97 -5.84
C ASN A 526 -8.69 14.63 -5.54
N GLU A 527 -10.03 14.59 -5.65
CA GLU A 527 -10.87 13.36 -5.46
C GLU A 527 -10.48 12.17 -6.36
N ASP A 528 -9.71 12.44 -7.43
CA ASP A 528 -9.24 11.43 -8.37
C ASP A 528 -7.85 10.85 -8.05
N ASN A 529 -7.08 11.50 -7.18
CA ASN A 529 -5.69 11.16 -6.90
C ASN A 529 -5.59 10.17 -5.75
N VAL A 530 -5.51 8.89 -6.09
CA VAL A 530 -4.96 7.87 -5.19
C VAL A 530 -3.46 7.85 -5.42
N ALA A 531 -2.67 7.83 -4.35
CA ALA A 531 -1.21 7.81 -4.25
C ALA A 531 -0.35 7.05 -5.28
N ALA A 532 -0.95 6.28 -6.19
CA ALA A 532 -0.28 5.60 -7.28
C ALA A 532 0.38 6.56 -8.31
N GLU A 533 0.22 7.88 -8.17
CA GLU A 533 0.92 8.90 -8.97
C GLU A 533 2.29 9.23 -8.33
N VAL A 534 3.30 8.41 -8.68
CA VAL A 534 4.77 8.61 -8.58
C VAL A 534 5.29 9.64 -7.55
N TYR A 535 5.89 9.16 -6.45
CA TYR A 535 6.46 10.00 -5.39
C TYR A 535 7.90 10.47 -5.66
N CYS A 536 8.61 9.81 -6.58
CA CYS A 536 9.99 10.13 -6.94
C CYS A 536 10.15 10.10 -8.48
N ASP A 537 9.56 11.08 -9.16
CA ASP A 537 10.07 11.53 -10.47
C ASP A 537 10.82 12.85 -10.19
N ASP A 538 12.02 13.02 -10.74
CA ASP A 538 12.79 14.29 -10.61
C ASP A 538 12.01 15.50 -11.17
N ASP A 539 10.92 15.23 -11.91
CA ASP A 539 10.00 16.21 -12.50
C ASP A 539 8.73 16.49 -11.65
N ALA A 540 8.51 15.78 -10.53
CA ALA A 540 7.33 15.94 -9.66
C ALA A 540 7.52 17.08 -8.64
N ALA A 541 7.66 18.31 -9.14
CA ALA A 541 7.58 19.51 -8.31
C ALA A 541 6.12 19.74 -7.89
N GLY A 542 5.74 19.39 -6.66
CA GLY A 542 4.42 19.78 -6.12
C GLY A 542 3.86 18.99 -4.95
N ASN A 543 4.37 17.79 -4.63
CA ASN A 543 3.79 16.99 -3.55
C ASN A 543 4.55 17.29 -2.23
N ASP A 544 3.93 18.07 -1.33
CA ASP A 544 4.47 18.35 0.00
C ASP A 544 4.38 17.07 0.86
N LEU A 545 5.40 16.22 0.73
CA LEU A 545 5.50 14.94 1.43
C LEU A 545 6.24 15.08 2.75
N LEU A 546 5.60 14.70 3.86
CA LEU A 546 6.30 14.48 5.13
C LEU A 546 6.61 12.99 5.28
N SER A 547 7.90 12.64 5.39
CA SER A 547 8.36 11.28 5.64
C SER A 547 9.04 11.17 7.00
N VAL A 548 8.46 10.35 7.88
CA VAL A 548 8.96 10.05 9.23
C VAL A 548 9.68 8.72 9.21
N GLN A 549 11.01 8.77 9.25
CA GLN A 549 11.87 7.59 9.23
C GLN A 549 11.73 6.77 10.52
N PRO A 550 11.76 5.42 10.45
CA PRO A 550 11.71 4.58 11.65
C PRO A 550 12.97 4.77 12.49
N SER A 551 12.79 4.90 13.80
CA SER A 551 13.89 4.95 14.76
C SER A 551 13.43 4.39 16.10
N SER A 552 14.31 3.68 16.79
CA SER A 552 13.98 2.98 18.03
C SER A 552 13.76 3.95 19.19
N ASN A 553 12.72 3.68 19.98
CA ASN A 553 12.30 4.51 21.12
C ASN A 553 12.05 5.99 20.71
N THR A 554 11.50 6.21 19.52
CA THR A 554 11.19 7.55 19.02
C THR A 554 9.69 7.75 18.94
N LEU A 555 9.18 8.78 19.63
CA LEU A 555 7.79 9.21 19.54
C LEU A 555 7.69 10.31 18.47
N SER A 556 6.93 10.05 17.43
CA SER A 556 6.60 11.03 16.39
C SER A 556 5.19 11.56 16.62
N LEU A 557 5.05 12.88 16.68
CA LEU A 557 3.77 13.58 16.71
C LEU A 557 3.58 14.26 15.36
N VAL A 558 2.43 14.08 14.72
CA VAL A 558 2.10 14.72 13.43
C VAL A 558 0.65 15.21 13.48
N TYR A 559 0.46 16.50 13.24
CA TYR A 559 -0.85 17.07 12.96
C TYR A 559 -1.27 16.68 11.54
N ARG A 560 -2.43 16.03 11.42
CA ARG A 560 -2.99 15.59 10.16
C ARG A 560 -4.30 16.32 9.92
N ASP A 561 -4.32 17.15 8.88
CA ASP A 561 -5.54 17.83 8.47
C ASP A 561 -6.52 16.87 7.75
N PRO A 562 -7.80 17.27 7.59
CA PRO A 562 -8.81 16.50 6.85
C PRO A 562 -8.41 16.02 5.45
N GLY A 563 -7.51 16.75 4.78
CA GLY A 563 -7.08 16.51 3.41
C GLY A 563 -5.84 15.62 3.29
N THR A 564 -5.30 15.10 4.39
CA THR A 564 -4.03 14.38 4.39
C THR A 564 -4.22 12.87 4.53
N MET A 565 -3.70 12.11 3.57
CA MET A 565 -3.59 10.65 3.62
C MET A 565 -2.25 10.22 4.24
N ARG A 566 -2.17 8.97 4.69
CA ARG A 566 -0.91 8.42 5.24
C ARG A 566 -0.69 6.96 4.90
N PHE A 567 0.57 6.53 4.86
CA PHE A 567 0.91 5.12 4.73
C PHE A 567 2.24 4.75 5.40
N ILE A 568 2.39 3.48 5.74
CA ILE A 568 3.66 2.86 6.14
C ILE A 568 4.21 2.13 4.93
N LYS A 569 5.36 2.60 4.41
CA LYS A 569 6.01 1.97 3.26
C LYS A 569 6.33 0.50 3.57
N TYR A 570 6.19 -0.35 2.57
CA TYR A 570 6.58 -1.76 2.65
C TYR A 570 7.96 -1.95 3.28
N VAL A 571 8.01 -2.78 4.33
CA VAL A 571 9.28 -3.13 5.00
C VAL A 571 9.98 -4.19 4.17
N SER A 572 11.10 -3.82 3.54
CA SER A 572 11.91 -4.71 2.70
C SER A 572 12.46 -5.88 3.52
N ALA A 573 12.59 -7.06 2.90
CA ALA A 573 13.30 -8.21 3.46
C ALA A 573 14.78 -7.92 3.78
N ALA A 574 15.33 -6.85 3.21
CA ALA A 574 16.68 -6.37 3.50
C ALA A 574 16.79 -5.64 4.84
N SER A 575 15.67 -5.27 5.48
CA SER A 575 15.68 -4.54 6.75
C SER A 575 16.34 -5.36 7.88
N SER A 576 16.84 -4.69 8.91
CA SER A 576 17.47 -5.34 10.06
C SER A 576 16.47 -6.02 11.03
N GLY A 577 15.21 -6.17 10.64
CA GLY A 577 14.14 -6.71 11.48
C GLY A 577 12.76 -6.13 11.15
N SER A 578 11.79 -6.39 12.01
CA SER A 578 10.45 -5.79 11.88
C SER A 578 10.44 -4.34 12.37
N ARG A 579 9.51 -3.54 11.85
CA ARG A 579 9.07 -2.31 12.50
C ARG A 579 7.98 -2.64 13.52
N TRP A 580 8.15 -2.21 14.75
CA TRP A 580 7.17 -2.36 15.83
C TRP A 580 6.71 -0.96 16.24
N ASP A 581 5.42 -0.78 16.46
CA ASP A 581 4.95 0.51 16.98
C ASP A 581 3.69 0.42 17.84
N ILE A 582 3.52 1.47 18.65
CA ILE A 582 2.23 1.87 19.19
C ILE A 582 1.78 3.06 18.35
N SER A 583 0.73 2.87 17.58
CA SER A 583 0.10 3.93 16.79
C SER A 583 -1.13 4.42 17.53
N SER A 584 -1.15 5.71 17.86
CA SER A 584 -2.28 6.37 18.48
C SER A 584 -2.73 7.54 17.62
N THR A 585 -4.02 7.71 17.46
CA THR A 585 -4.63 8.86 16.78
C THR A 585 -5.61 9.50 17.75
N TYR A 586 -5.58 10.83 17.84
CA TYR A 586 -6.46 11.61 18.70
C TYR A 586 -7.22 12.64 17.90
N GLN A 587 -8.52 12.79 18.15
CA GLN A 587 -9.28 13.90 17.59
C GLN A 587 -8.85 15.19 18.29
N LEU A 588 -8.43 16.18 17.50
CA LEU A 588 -7.83 17.42 17.98
C LEU A 588 -8.67 18.61 17.54
N HIS A 589 -9.07 19.44 18.50
CA HIS A 589 -9.81 20.66 18.25
C HIS A 589 -9.04 21.87 18.78
N TYR A 590 -9.04 22.94 18.00
CA TYR A 590 -8.64 24.26 18.43
C TYR A 590 -9.93 25.07 18.61
N ASP A 591 -10.04 25.82 19.71
CA ASP A 591 -11.17 26.73 19.88
C ASP A 591 -10.92 27.94 18.95
N ASP A 592 -11.79 28.13 17.95
CA ASP A 592 -11.73 29.24 16.97
C ASP A 592 -11.99 30.58 17.66
N ASP A 593 -11.01 31.11 18.38
CA ASP A 593 -10.95 32.51 18.78
C ASP A 593 -9.75 33.14 18.02
N ASP A 594 -10.05 34.06 17.09
CA ASP A 594 -9.13 34.92 16.31
C ASP A 594 -9.10 34.72 14.77
N VAL A 595 -10.24 34.42 14.14
CA VAL A 595 -10.48 34.92 12.77
C VAL A 595 -11.29 36.20 12.92
N ASP A 596 -10.59 37.34 12.98
CA ASP A 596 -11.20 38.65 12.76
C ASP A 596 -11.84 38.60 11.36
N GLU A 597 -13.16 38.42 11.31
CA GLU A 597 -13.95 38.81 10.16
C GLU A 597 -13.80 40.33 10.05
N ASP A 598 -12.81 40.78 9.27
CA ASP A 598 -12.77 42.13 8.71
C ASP A 598 -14.08 42.30 7.94
N GLU A 599 -15.11 42.81 8.62
CA GLU A 599 -16.32 43.35 8.00
C GLU A 599 -15.85 44.50 7.09
N ASP A 600 -15.77 44.21 5.79
CA ASP A 600 -15.70 45.21 4.74
C ASP A 600 -16.95 46.12 4.87
N GLU A 601 -16.83 47.19 5.65
CA GLU A 601 -17.74 48.34 5.61
C GLU A 601 -17.59 48.99 4.21
N GLU A 602 -18.38 48.51 3.24
CA GLU A 602 -18.63 49.25 2.01
C GLU A 602 -19.35 50.56 2.34
N ASP A 603 -18.58 51.64 2.41
CA ASP A 603 -19.04 53.03 2.38
C ASP A 603 -19.90 53.29 1.12
N ASP A 604 -21.21 53.24 1.28
CA ASP A 604 -22.21 53.72 0.31
C ASP A 604 -22.19 55.26 0.27
N GLU A 605 -21.19 55.84 -0.40
CA GLU A 605 -21.26 57.24 -0.83
C GLU A 605 -22.21 57.35 -2.03
N GLY A 606 -23.43 57.76 -1.71
CA GLY A 606 -24.49 58.02 -2.68
C GLY A 606 -24.13 59.10 -3.70
N ASP A 607 -24.42 58.80 -4.97
CA ASP A 607 -24.46 59.79 -6.03
C ASP A 607 -25.92 60.14 -6.34
N GLY A 608 -26.22 61.43 -6.21
CA GLY A 608 -27.54 62.01 -6.36
C GLY A 608 -27.94 62.22 -7.82
N GLU A 609 -29.25 62.22 -8.04
CA GLU A 609 -29.90 62.62 -9.28
C GLU A 609 -29.60 64.09 -9.64
N GLU A 610 -29.02 64.35 -10.82
CA GLU A 610 -29.56 65.25 -11.88
C GLU A 610 -28.79 65.12 -13.22
#